data_AF-A0A7D3VTI5-F1
#
_entry.id   AF-A0A7D3VTI5-F1
#
_cell.length_a   1.000
_cell.length_b   1.000
_cell.length_c   1.000
_cell.angle_alpha   90.00
_cell.angle_beta   90.00
_cell.angle_gamma   90.00
#
_symmetry.space_group_name_H-M   'P 1'
#
loop_
_entity.id
_entity.type
_entity.pdbx_description
1 polymer ?
#
loop_
_entity_poly.entity_id
_entity_poly.type
_entity_poly.pdbx_seq_one_letter_code
_entity_poly.pdbx_strand_id
1 'polypeptide(L)'
;MDAVRAIADTILYEGHLLWPYRASAARTGKRWTIGGVQPKDEAERSGGRWTVSAEFLLEDGPETTVEFTLRFLHAVHRQVMDGDAPVEELRAGDVTYRTRQEAREREITSGRLPVARLLRSPVRVPVAIAAGLDEEPVAGAARIVRTWDRVTGTVVLSAERAAPGAVRLRAVVVNTGTAEDRDEAARTGMLCAHLVADASGGDFVSPAAPPARLADAAAACHSDGLWPVLAGPTGGHGTVLAAPIVLYDWPQVAPQTPADLFGGAGLDRLLAELSAGDPRGGDRATTGTGRS
;
A
#
# COMPACT_ATOMS: atom_id res chain seq x y z
N MET A 1 -12.54 7.56 3.98
CA MET A 1 -11.50 7.00 4.87
C MET A 1 -11.66 5.49 5.01
N ASP A 2 -12.73 4.98 5.62
CA ASP A 2 -12.83 3.55 5.98
C ASP A 2 -12.84 2.57 4.79
N ALA A 3 -13.55 2.88 3.69
CA ALA A 3 -13.53 2.05 2.48
C ALA A 3 -12.16 2.06 1.77
N VAL A 4 -11.48 3.21 1.75
CA VAL A 4 -10.13 3.36 1.18
C VAL A 4 -9.11 2.60 2.04
N ARG A 5 -9.28 2.65 3.37
CA ARG A 5 -8.50 1.86 4.31
C ARG A 5 -8.72 0.38 4.06
N ALA A 6 -9.95 -0.11 3.89
CA ALA A 6 -10.22 -1.51 3.58
C ALA A 6 -9.57 -1.99 2.27
N ILE A 7 -9.58 -1.19 1.20
CA ILE A 7 -8.90 -1.52 -0.07
C ILE A 7 -7.38 -1.53 0.11
N ALA A 8 -6.85 -0.51 0.77
CA ALA A 8 -5.44 -0.43 1.13
C ALA A 8 -5.01 -1.62 1.99
N ASP A 9 -5.86 -2.06 2.92
CA ASP A 9 -5.65 -3.24 3.75
C ASP A 9 -5.68 -4.51 2.90
N THR A 10 -6.62 -4.66 1.97
CA THR A 10 -6.61 -5.78 1.00
C THR A 10 -5.33 -5.81 0.18
N ILE A 11 -4.86 -4.65 -0.32
CA ILE A 11 -3.58 -4.57 -1.05
C ILE A 11 -2.39 -4.93 -0.15
N LEU A 12 -2.40 -4.48 1.11
CA LEU A 12 -1.39 -4.82 2.10
C LEU A 12 -1.39 -6.32 2.41
N TYR A 13 -2.56 -6.91 2.69
CA TYR A 13 -2.69 -8.28 3.18
C TYR A 13 -2.64 -9.34 2.07
N GLU A 14 -3.23 -9.12 0.91
CA GLU A 14 -3.08 -10.01 -0.25
C GLU A 14 -1.68 -9.88 -0.87
N GLY A 15 -1.09 -8.68 -0.84
CA GLY A 15 0.34 -8.49 -1.12
C GLY A 15 1.24 -9.22 -0.12
N HIS A 16 0.82 -9.33 1.15
CA HIS A 16 1.48 -10.11 2.19
C HIS A 16 1.27 -11.62 2.06
N LEU A 17 0.16 -12.10 1.49
CA LEU A 17 -0.01 -13.52 1.16
C LEU A 17 0.99 -14.00 0.09
N LEU A 18 1.56 -13.07 -0.68
CA LEU A 18 2.72 -13.29 -1.56
C LEU A 18 4.08 -13.23 -0.83
N TRP A 19 4.09 -13.04 0.49
CA TRP A 19 5.27 -13.12 1.37
C TRP A 19 5.34 -14.47 2.10
N PRO A 20 5.92 -15.52 1.48
CA PRO A 20 6.09 -16.79 2.17
C PRO A 20 7.32 -16.76 3.06
N TYR A 21 7.12 -16.84 4.38
CA TYR A 21 8.07 -17.54 5.23
C TYR A 21 7.40 -18.71 5.94
N ARG A 22 7.09 -19.75 5.15
CA ARG A 22 7.13 -21.13 5.65
C ARG A 22 8.55 -21.64 5.42
N ALA A 23 9.14 -22.30 6.43
CA ALA A 23 10.45 -22.94 6.36
C ALA A 23 10.63 -23.91 5.16
N SER A 24 9.54 -24.34 4.51
CA SER A 24 9.54 -25.21 3.33
C SER A 24 9.45 -24.48 1.97
N ALA A 25 9.33 -23.16 1.93
CA ALA A 25 9.13 -22.39 0.69
C ALA A 25 10.45 -22.07 -0.07
N ALA A 26 11.38 -23.02 -0.10
CA ALA A 26 12.66 -22.92 -0.81
C ALA A 26 12.56 -23.20 -2.33
N ARG A 27 11.37 -23.55 -2.85
CA ARG A 27 11.28 -24.18 -4.18
C ARG A 27 11.19 -23.25 -5.40
N THR A 28 10.97 -21.95 -5.27
CA THR A 28 10.73 -21.10 -6.46
C THR A 28 11.67 -19.92 -6.67
N GLY A 29 12.68 -19.69 -5.83
CA GLY A 29 13.83 -18.80 -6.12
C GLY A 29 13.52 -17.30 -6.33
N LYS A 30 12.28 -16.90 -6.58
CA LYS A 30 11.81 -15.53 -6.81
C LYS A 30 10.65 -15.25 -5.86
N ARG A 31 10.98 -14.69 -4.70
CA ARG A 31 10.00 -14.18 -3.73
C ARG A 31 9.94 -12.66 -3.94
N TRP A 32 8.91 -12.18 -4.62
CA TRP A 32 8.73 -10.75 -4.90
C TRP A 32 7.51 -10.25 -4.14
N THR A 33 7.69 -9.21 -3.32
CA THR A 33 6.57 -8.40 -2.83
C THR A 33 6.23 -7.39 -3.91
N ILE A 34 5.03 -7.48 -4.47
CA ILE A 34 4.46 -6.41 -5.26
C ILE A 34 4.51 -5.13 -4.40
N GLY A 35 5.07 -4.05 -4.94
CA GLY A 35 5.20 -2.77 -4.24
C GLY A 35 6.30 -2.68 -3.18
N GLY A 36 7.30 -3.55 -3.19
CA GLY A 36 8.46 -3.41 -2.30
C GLY A 36 9.37 -2.24 -2.68
N VAL A 37 9.66 -1.34 -1.74
CA VAL A 37 10.69 -0.29 -1.84
C VAL A 37 11.86 -0.65 -0.92
N GLN A 38 12.91 -1.20 -1.51
CA GLN A 38 14.06 -1.78 -0.81
C GLN A 38 15.22 -0.77 -0.70
N PRO A 39 16.18 -0.98 0.21
CA PRO A 39 17.46 -0.27 0.19
C PRO A 39 18.11 -0.30 -1.19
N LYS A 40 18.78 0.78 -1.57
CA LYS A 40 19.32 0.98 -2.93
C LYS A 40 20.26 -0.15 -3.36
N ASP A 41 21.18 -0.55 -2.50
CA ASP A 41 22.20 -1.56 -2.83
C ASP A 41 21.58 -2.94 -3.12
N GLU A 42 20.49 -3.33 -2.43
CA GLU A 42 19.75 -4.55 -2.75
C GLU A 42 18.92 -4.39 -4.02
N ALA A 43 18.28 -3.24 -4.22
CA ALA A 43 17.46 -3.01 -5.39
C ALA A 43 18.29 -3.07 -6.69
N GLU A 44 19.51 -2.51 -6.68
CA GLU A 44 20.45 -2.61 -7.80
C GLU A 44 20.93 -4.06 -8.03
N ARG A 45 21.15 -4.84 -6.96
CA ARG A 45 21.55 -6.26 -7.06
C ARG A 45 20.45 -7.18 -7.57
N SER A 46 19.21 -6.93 -7.13
CA SER A 46 18.05 -7.82 -7.38
C SER A 46 17.21 -7.41 -8.60
N GLY A 47 17.43 -6.21 -9.13
CA GLY A 47 16.52 -5.59 -10.10
C GLY A 47 15.20 -5.10 -9.47
N GLY A 48 15.20 -4.91 -8.15
CA GLY A 48 14.09 -4.35 -7.39
C GLY A 48 13.99 -2.83 -7.53
N ARG A 49 13.16 -2.21 -6.68
CA ARG A 49 12.93 -0.77 -6.66
C ARG A 49 13.38 -0.19 -5.33
N TRP A 50 14.19 0.87 -5.36
CA TRP A 50 14.48 1.70 -4.19
C TRP A 50 13.75 3.04 -4.22
N THR A 51 13.12 3.34 -5.36
CA THR A 51 12.28 4.52 -5.58
C THR A 51 11.03 4.09 -6.33
N VAL A 52 9.89 4.65 -5.94
CA VAL A 52 8.62 4.59 -6.67
C VAL A 52 8.01 5.98 -6.75
N SER A 53 7.20 6.23 -7.77
CA SER A 53 6.52 7.52 -7.93
C SER A 53 5.18 7.40 -8.60
N ALA A 54 4.29 8.34 -8.28
CA ALA A 54 3.00 8.50 -8.94
C ALA A 54 2.76 9.98 -9.25
N GLU A 55 2.12 10.23 -10.39
CA GLU A 55 1.63 11.54 -10.78
C GLU A 55 0.14 11.49 -11.09
N PHE A 56 -0.60 12.48 -10.61
CA PHE A 56 -2.03 12.60 -10.82
C PHE A 56 -2.44 14.07 -10.86
N LEU A 57 -3.55 14.33 -11.57
CA LEU A 57 -4.09 15.67 -11.69
C LEU A 57 -5.08 15.97 -10.57
N LEU A 58 -5.05 17.23 -10.12
CA LEU A 58 -5.99 17.80 -9.17
C LEU A 58 -6.49 19.11 -9.75
N GLU A 59 -7.80 19.25 -9.86
CA GLU A 59 -8.45 20.54 -10.08
C GLU A 59 -8.38 21.35 -8.79
N ASP A 60 -7.68 22.49 -8.82
CA ASP A 60 -7.39 23.30 -7.64
C ASP A 60 -8.05 24.68 -7.67
N GLY A 61 -8.50 25.12 -6.50
CA GLY A 61 -8.83 26.49 -6.15
C GLY A 61 -7.82 27.12 -5.19
N PRO A 62 -8.04 28.39 -4.79
CA PRO A 62 -7.07 29.14 -3.97
C PRO A 62 -6.76 28.50 -2.61
N GLU A 63 -7.76 27.86 -2.00
CA GLU A 63 -7.68 27.25 -0.66
C GLU A 63 -7.49 25.73 -0.70
N THR A 64 -7.20 25.16 -1.88
CA THR A 64 -7.07 23.70 -2.00
C THR A 64 -5.89 23.20 -1.19
N THR A 65 -6.16 22.20 -0.36
CA THR A 65 -5.15 21.46 0.40
C THR A 65 -5.19 19.99 0.03
N VAL A 66 -4.04 19.33 0.16
CA VAL A 66 -3.89 17.90 -0.05
C VAL A 66 -3.10 17.30 1.10
N GLU A 67 -3.51 16.14 1.58
CA GLU A 67 -2.77 15.32 2.53
C GLU A 67 -2.35 14.03 1.85
N PHE A 68 -1.08 13.64 2.01
CA PHE A 68 -0.55 12.38 1.52
C PHE A 68 -0.24 11.46 2.69
N THR A 69 -0.65 10.21 2.56
CA THR A 69 -0.41 9.15 3.53
C THR A 69 0.27 7.98 2.84
N LEU A 70 1.54 7.75 3.16
CA LEU A 70 2.27 6.56 2.78
C LEU A 70 1.94 5.44 3.77
N ARG A 71 1.49 4.30 3.25
CA ARG A 71 1.30 3.07 4.03
C ARG A 71 2.17 1.96 3.46
N PHE A 72 2.74 1.16 4.35
CA PHE A 72 3.53 -0.01 3.99
C PHE A 72 3.58 -1.02 5.14
N LEU A 73 3.93 -2.25 4.80
CA LEU A 73 4.27 -3.30 5.75
C LEU A 73 5.76 -3.27 6.09
N HIS A 74 6.06 -3.38 7.37
CA HIS A 74 7.40 -3.48 7.92
C HIS A 74 7.56 -4.86 8.56
N ALA A 75 8.59 -5.62 8.17
CA ALA A 75 8.85 -6.92 8.76
C ALA A 75 9.19 -6.81 10.26
N VAL A 76 8.62 -7.70 11.05
CA VAL A 76 8.81 -7.80 12.50
C VAL A 76 9.13 -9.24 12.83
N HIS A 77 10.25 -9.49 13.51
CA HIS A 77 10.57 -10.81 14.01
C HIS A 77 9.85 -11.05 15.33
N ARG A 78 8.92 -12.01 15.37
CA ARG A 78 8.22 -12.45 16.57
C ARG A 78 8.89 -13.72 17.11
N GLN A 79 9.61 -13.58 18.21
CA GLN A 79 10.25 -14.66 18.94
C GLN A 79 9.42 -15.05 20.16
N VAL A 80 9.13 -16.34 20.33
CA VAL A 80 8.58 -16.89 21.56
C VAL A 80 9.72 -17.23 22.52
N MET A 81 9.56 -16.85 23.79
CA MET A 81 10.51 -17.10 24.86
C MET A 81 9.85 -17.95 25.96
N ASP A 82 10.56 -18.97 26.46
CA ASP A 82 10.23 -19.71 27.68
C ASP A 82 11.26 -19.36 28.76
N GLY A 83 10.89 -18.50 29.70
CA GLY A 83 11.89 -17.79 30.51
C GLY A 83 12.82 -17.00 29.58
N ASP A 84 14.13 -17.17 29.70
CA ASP A 84 15.11 -16.50 28.82
C ASP A 84 15.52 -17.32 27.59
N ALA A 85 14.94 -18.51 27.40
CA ALA A 85 15.26 -19.36 26.25
C ALA A 85 14.34 -19.05 25.05
N PRO A 86 14.88 -18.72 23.86
CA PRO A 86 14.08 -18.63 22.65
C PRO A 86 13.62 -20.03 22.23
N VAL A 87 12.34 -20.17 21.89
CA VAL A 87 11.73 -21.43 21.43
C VAL A 87 10.98 -21.24 20.13
N GLU A 88 10.92 -22.28 19.29
CA GLU A 88 10.17 -22.25 18.03
C GLU A 88 8.65 -22.30 18.25
N GLU A 89 8.22 -23.06 19.26
CA GLU A 89 6.83 -23.25 19.60
C GLU A 89 6.66 -23.41 21.12
N LEU A 90 5.64 -22.76 21.68
CA LEU A 90 5.25 -22.90 23.08
C LEU A 90 3.74 -23.13 23.16
N ARG A 91 3.33 -24.12 23.96
CA ARG A 91 1.92 -24.36 24.27
C ARG A 91 1.59 -23.82 25.65
N ALA A 92 0.63 -22.91 25.75
CA ALA A 92 0.09 -22.44 27.03
C ALA A 92 -1.43 -22.62 27.02
N GLY A 93 -1.92 -23.56 27.83
CA GLY A 93 -3.30 -24.03 27.77
C GLY A 93 -3.62 -24.65 26.40
N ASP A 94 -4.69 -24.15 25.78
CA ASP A 94 -5.15 -24.59 24.45
C ASP A 94 -4.55 -23.77 23.29
N VAL A 95 -3.74 -22.75 23.59
CA VAL A 95 -3.13 -21.87 22.58
C VAL A 95 -1.68 -22.29 22.31
N THR A 96 -1.34 -22.41 21.04
CA THR A 96 0.03 -22.63 20.55
C THR A 96 0.61 -21.33 19.99
N TYR A 97 1.69 -20.85 20.58
CA TYR A 97 2.44 -19.68 20.15
C TYR A 97 3.65 -20.12 19.32
N ARG A 98 3.90 -19.47 18.18
CA ARG A 98 4.99 -19.85 17.25
C ARG A 98 5.92 -18.69 16.92
N THR A 99 7.21 -18.94 16.94
CA THR A 99 8.21 -18.01 16.41
C THR A 99 8.02 -17.88 14.90
N ARG A 100 7.96 -16.63 14.41
CA ARG A 100 7.67 -16.34 13.00
C ARG A 100 8.05 -14.91 12.65
N GLN A 101 8.11 -14.63 11.35
CA GLN A 101 8.05 -13.25 10.86
C GLN A 101 6.60 -12.80 10.81
N GLU A 102 6.37 -11.56 11.22
CA GLU A 102 5.11 -10.84 11.11
C GLU A 102 5.33 -9.58 10.26
N ALA A 103 4.24 -8.98 9.82
CA ALA A 103 4.27 -7.66 9.20
C ALA A 103 3.49 -6.68 10.07
N ARG A 104 4.09 -5.53 10.35
CA ARG A 104 3.46 -4.42 11.03
C ARG A 104 3.21 -3.30 10.05
N GLU A 105 1.98 -2.81 10.01
CA GLU A 105 1.63 -1.64 9.22
C GLU A 105 2.31 -0.38 9.78
N ARG A 106 2.83 0.44 8.87
CA ARG A 106 3.39 1.75 9.14
C ARG A 106 2.66 2.77 8.29
N GLU A 107 2.38 3.92 8.89
CA GLU A 107 1.68 5.03 8.28
C GLU A 107 2.52 6.31 8.48
N ILE A 108 2.80 7.02 7.39
CA ILE A 108 3.55 8.28 7.39
C ILE A 108 2.73 9.32 6.64
N THR A 109 2.31 10.37 7.34
CA THR A 109 1.41 11.40 6.81
C THR A 109 2.15 12.72 6.65
N SER A 110 1.88 13.44 5.56
CA SER A 110 2.45 14.77 5.30
C SER A 110 1.83 15.88 6.15
N GLY A 111 0.69 15.61 6.78
CA GLY A 111 -0.29 16.62 7.18
C GLY A 111 -0.94 17.27 5.95
N ARG A 112 -1.93 18.14 6.17
CA ARG A 112 -2.52 18.95 5.09
C ARG A 112 -1.52 20.00 4.58
N LEU A 113 -1.25 19.94 3.29
CA LEU A 113 -0.37 20.87 2.58
C LEU A 113 -1.20 21.72 1.60
N PRO A 114 -1.09 23.06 1.62
CA PRO A 114 -1.66 23.89 0.56
C PRO A 114 -1.05 23.56 -0.80
N VAL A 115 -1.85 23.43 -1.85
CA VAL A 115 -1.35 23.20 -3.22
C VAL A 115 -0.41 24.34 -3.65
N ALA A 116 -0.73 25.57 -3.27
CA ALA A 116 0.13 26.73 -3.48
C ALA A 116 1.55 26.57 -2.88
N ARG A 117 1.72 25.82 -1.78
CA ARG A 117 3.03 25.51 -1.19
C ARG A 117 3.81 24.53 -2.07
N LEU A 118 3.14 23.49 -2.57
CA LEU A 118 3.75 22.47 -3.43
C LEU A 118 4.17 23.03 -4.80
N LEU A 119 3.44 24.02 -5.31
CA LEU A 119 3.78 24.74 -6.55
C LEU A 119 5.04 25.61 -6.43
N ARG A 120 5.36 26.09 -5.22
CA ARG A 120 6.54 26.95 -5.00
C ARG A 120 7.82 26.15 -4.86
N SER A 121 7.77 25.05 -4.11
CA SER A 121 8.91 24.15 -3.98
C SER A 121 8.48 22.78 -3.44
N PRO A 122 9.27 21.72 -3.72
CA PRO A 122 9.01 20.41 -3.17
C PRO A 122 9.02 20.40 -1.63
N VAL A 123 8.14 19.57 -1.05
CA VAL A 123 8.09 19.26 0.38
C VAL A 123 8.65 17.86 0.59
N ARG A 124 9.47 17.68 1.63
CA ARG A 124 10.06 16.40 2.00
C ARG A 124 9.49 15.95 3.34
N VAL A 125 8.90 14.76 3.36
CA VAL A 125 8.39 14.12 4.57
C VAL A 125 9.31 12.94 4.88
N PRO A 126 10.00 12.92 6.04
CA PRO A 126 10.89 11.83 6.39
C PRO A 126 10.09 10.56 6.73
N VAL A 127 10.56 9.42 6.23
CA VAL A 127 10.19 8.11 6.76
C VAL A 127 11.30 7.69 7.72
N ALA A 128 11.00 7.68 9.02
CA ALA A 128 12.01 7.42 10.04
C ALA A 128 11.42 6.51 11.13
N ILE A 129 11.47 5.20 10.89
CA ILE A 129 11.10 4.20 11.89
C ILE A 129 12.36 3.77 12.62
N ALA A 130 12.43 4.04 13.93
CA ALA A 130 13.52 3.54 14.76
C ALA A 130 13.43 2.02 14.92
N ALA A 131 14.60 1.38 14.99
CA ALA A 131 14.70 0.00 15.44
C ALA A 131 14.09 -0.11 16.85
N GLY A 132 13.43 -1.23 17.14
CA GLY A 132 12.70 -1.36 18.38
C GLY A 132 12.35 -2.78 18.74
N LEU A 133 11.82 -2.89 19.95
CA LEU A 133 11.42 -4.11 20.62
C LEU A 133 10.08 -3.85 21.32
N ASP A 134 9.20 -4.83 21.25
CA ASP A 134 7.95 -4.89 22.03
C ASP A 134 7.86 -6.26 22.70
N GLU A 135 7.43 -6.30 23.96
CA GLU A 135 7.32 -7.52 24.74
C GLU A 135 5.89 -7.70 25.27
N GLU A 136 5.35 -8.91 25.07
CA GLU A 136 4.01 -9.29 25.47
C GLU A 136 4.07 -10.54 26.37
N PRO A 137 3.61 -10.48 27.63
CA PRO A 137 3.57 -11.65 28.50
C PRO A 137 2.52 -12.65 28.01
N VAL A 138 2.81 -13.95 28.13
CA VAL A 138 1.90 -15.04 27.72
C VAL A 138 1.36 -15.80 28.94
N ALA A 139 2.20 -16.62 29.58
CA ALA A 139 1.83 -17.43 30.72
C ALA A 139 3.09 -17.85 31.51
N GLY A 140 3.02 -17.82 32.83
CA GLY A 140 4.19 -18.11 33.67
C GLY A 140 5.35 -17.15 33.34
N ALA A 141 6.53 -17.70 33.05
CA ALA A 141 7.71 -16.94 32.63
C ALA A 141 7.79 -16.72 31.10
N ALA A 142 6.82 -17.21 30.32
CA ALA A 142 6.85 -17.10 28.88
C ALA A 142 6.42 -15.73 28.37
N ARG A 143 7.12 -15.24 27.34
CA ARG A 143 6.84 -13.96 26.68
C ARG A 143 7.01 -14.05 25.18
N ILE A 144 6.38 -13.13 24.47
CA ILE A 144 6.60 -12.90 23.04
C ILE A 144 7.43 -11.63 22.93
N VAL A 145 8.56 -11.74 22.23
CA VAL A 145 9.44 -10.62 21.94
C VAL A 145 9.33 -10.31 20.45
N ARG A 146 8.93 -9.09 20.11
CA ARG A 146 8.84 -8.61 18.74
C ARG A 146 9.97 -7.61 18.50
N THR A 147 10.85 -7.88 17.56
CA THR A 147 11.93 -6.97 17.16
C THR A 147 11.75 -6.50 15.72
N TRP A 148 12.14 -5.26 15.44
CA TRP A 148 12.17 -4.73 14.09
C TRP A 148 13.35 -3.81 13.89
N ASP A 149 13.84 -3.77 12.65
CA ASP A 149 14.98 -2.96 12.26
C ASP A 149 14.57 -1.52 11.97
N ARG A 150 15.57 -0.67 11.77
CA ARG A 150 15.35 0.72 11.36
C ARG A 150 14.93 0.77 9.89
N VAL A 151 13.89 1.55 9.58
CA VAL A 151 13.52 1.90 8.20
C VAL A 151 13.72 3.39 8.01
N THR A 152 14.53 3.77 7.02
CA THR A 152 14.75 5.17 6.64
C THR A 152 14.35 5.40 5.19
N GLY A 153 13.75 6.55 4.95
CA GLY A 153 13.36 6.97 3.60
C GLY A 153 12.84 8.39 3.57
N THR A 154 12.31 8.79 2.43
CA THR A 154 11.73 10.11 2.24
C THR A 154 10.60 10.04 1.23
N VAL A 155 9.50 10.75 1.52
CA VAL A 155 8.47 11.08 0.54
C VAL A 155 8.71 12.51 0.06
N VAL A 156 8.91 12.68 -1.24
CA VAL A 156 9.07 13.99 -1.89
C VAL A 156 7.78 14.32 -2.62
N LEU A 157 7.16 15.44 -2.25
CA LEU A 157 5.88 15.91 -2.77
C LEU A 157 6.09 17.21 -3.53
N SER A 158 5.56 17.33 -4.73
CA SER A 158 5.65 18.55 -5.55
C SER A 158 4.40 18.72 -6.40
N ALA A 159 4.19 19.95 -6.88
CA ALA A 159 3.12 20.27 -7.82
C ALA A 159 3.65 21.14 -8.95
N GLU A 160 3.06 21.01 -10.12
CA GLU A 160 3.26 21.93 -11.24
C GLU A 160 1.93 22.25 -11.93
N ARG A 161 1.86 23.40 -12.60
CA ARG A 161 0.66 23.76 -13.37
C ARG A 161 0.58 22.89 -14.61
N ALA A 162 -0.52 22.18 -14.77
CA ALA A 162 -0.73 21.25 -15.88
C ALA A 162 -1.72 21.81 -16.92
N ALA A 163 -2.74 22.54 -16.47
CA ALA A 163 -3.72 23.22 -17.30
C ALA A 163 -4.38 24.39 -16.50
N PRO A 164 -5.17 25.27 -17.12
CA PRO A 164 -5.96 26.25 -16.39
C PRO A 164 -6.88 25.57 -15.36
N GLY A 165 -6.72 25.94 -14.07
CA GLY A 165 -7.49 25.37 -12.96
C GLY A 165 -7.07 23.96 -12.54
N ALA A 166 -5.94 23.44 -13.04
CA ALA A 166 -5.44 22.13 -12.64
C ALA A 166 -3.93 22.10 -12.41
N VAL A 167 -3.51 21.29 -11.44
CA VAL A 167 -2.12 20.97 -11.15
C VAL A 167 -1.85 19.49 -11.38
N ARG A 168 -0.62 19.18 -11.78
CA ARG A 168 -0.07 17.82 -11.68
C ARG A 168 0.67 17.72 -10.36
N LEU A 169 0.18 16.84 -9.50
CA LEU A 169 0.86 16.45 -8.27
C LEU A 169 1.80 15.30 -8.56
N ARG A 170 2.95 15.30 -7.89
CA ARG A 170 3.93 14.23 -7.96
C ARG A 170 4.34 13.83 -6.55
N ALA A 171 4.28 12.54 -6.27
CA ALA A 171 4.78 11.94 -5.05
C ALA A 171 5.85 10.90 -5.38
N VAL A 172 7.03 11.02 -4.75
CA VAL A 172 8.16 10.10 -4.91
C VAL A 172 8.51 9.53 -3.56
N VAL A 173 8.49 8.20 -3.42
CA VAL A 173 8.90 7.48 -2.22
C VAL A 173 10.27 6.88 -2.46
N VAL A 174 11.22 7.16 -1.59
CA VAL A 174 12.59 6.66 -1.67
C VAL A 174 12.93 5.95 -0.37
N ASN A 175 13.43 4.71 -0.46
CA ASN A 175 14.11 4.06 0.66
C ASN A 175 15.58 4.52 0.66
N THR A 176 16.02 5.06 1.79
CA THR A 176 17.38 5.61 1.96
C THR A 176 18.21 4.77 2.94
N GLY A 177 17.71 3.60 3.32
CA GLY A 177 18.43 2.64 4.14
C GLY A 177 19.51 1.91 3.35
N THR A 178 20.26 1.10 4.06
CA THR A 178 21.28 0.18 3.54
C THR A 178 20.92 -1.24 3.95
N ALA A 179 21.43 -2.22 3.22
CA ALA A 179 21.33 -3.63 3.58
C ALA A 179 22.50 -4.42 2.98
N GLU A 180 23.13 -5.25 3.79
CA GLU A 180 24.24 -6.12 3.41
C GLU A 180 23.75 -7.31 2.58
N ASP A 181 22.59 -7.85 2.96
CA ASP A 181 21.98 -9.00 2.29
C ASP A 181 20.48 -8.81 2.05
N ARG A 182 19.89 -9.81 1.39
CA ARG A 182 18.48 -9.82 1.03
C ARG A 182 17.56 -9.90 2.24
N ASP A 183 17.96 -10.61 3.29
CA ASP A 183 17.13 -10.79 4.48
C ASP A 183 17.11 -9.49 5.30
N GLU A 184 18.23 -8.77 5.39
CA GLU A 184 18.28 -7.42 5.95
C GLU A 184 17.46 -6.44 5.10
N ALA A 185 17.59 -6.49 3.77
CA ALA A 185 16.82 -5.61 2.88
C ALA A 185 15.30 -5.80 3.02
N ALA A 186 14.85 -7.01 3.36
CA ALA A 186 13.46 -7.27 3.70
C ALA A 186 13.03 -6.63 5.03
N ARG A 187 13.93 -6.61 6.03
CA ARG A 187 13.67 -6.01 7.35
C ARG A 187 13.74 -4.49 7.35
N THR A 188 14.57 -3.90 6.49
CA THR A 188 14.73 -2.44 6.34
C THR A 188 13.95 -1.85 5.15
N GLY A 189 13.17 -2.68 4.47
CA GLY A 189 12.33 -2.33 3.32
C GLY A 189 10.95 -1.76 3.69
N MET A 190 10.34 -1.04 2.75
CA MET A 190 8.91 -0.69 2.80
C MET A 190 8.15 -1.68 1.91
N LEU A 191 7.53 -2.70 2.51
CA LEU A 191 6.87 -3.77 1.77
C LEU A 191 5.44 -3.34 1.38
N CYS A 192 5.02 -3.64 0.16
CA CYS A 192 3.68 -3.30 -0.35
C CYS A 192 3.33 -1.80 -0.16
N ALA A 193 4.31 -0.93 -0.40
CA ALA A 193 4.16 0.50 -0.26
C ALA A 193 3.10 1.03 -1.24
N HIS A 194 2.22 1.88 -0.74
CA HIS A 194 1.22 2.59 -1.53
C HIS A 194 0.93 3.96 -0.89
N LEU A 195 0.40 4.87 -1.69
CA LEU A 195 0.08 6.23 -1.26
C LEU A 195 -1.42 6.47 -1.36
N VAL A 196 -1.98 7.10 -0.33
CA VAL A 196 -3.31 7.70 -0.37
C VAL A 196 -3.14 9.21 -0.38
N ALA A 197 -3.85 9.91 -1.25
CA ALA A 197 -3.90 11.36 -1.26
C ALA A 197 -5.35 11.82 -1.12
N ASP A 198 -5.61 12.71 -0.16
CA ASP A 198 -6.93 13.26 0.13
C ASP A 198 -6.91 14.78 -0.11
N ALA A 199 -7.83 15.26 -0.94
CA ALA A 199 -7.99 16.68 -1.26
C ALA A 199 -9.12 17.31 -0.43
N SER A 200 -8.96 18.61 -0.13
CA SER A 200 -10.02 19.45 0.41
C SER A 200 -10.08 20.74 -0.38
N GLY A 201 -11.27 21.08 -0.88
CA GLY A 201 -11.47 22.24 -1.75
C GLY A 201 -10.92 22.05 -3.16
N GLY A 202 -10.81 20.81 -3.65
CA GLY A 202 -10.38 20.46 -4.99
C GLY A 202 -10.71 19.00 -5.30
N ASP A 203 -10.72 18.63 -6.58
CA ASP A 203 -11.16 17.32 -7.07
C ASP A 203 -10.08 16.68 -7.92
N PHE A 204 -9.71 15.44 -7.58
CA PHE A 204 -8.80 14.64 -8.40
C PHE A 204 -9.45 14.26 -9.72
N VAL A 205 -8.63 14.17 -10.76
CA VAL A 205 -9.08 13.78 -12.10
C VAL A 205 -8.84 12.29 -12.28
N SER A 206 -9.85 11.59 -12.78
CA SER A 206 -9.72 10.20 -13.21
C SER A 206 -8.59 10.05 -14.24
N PRO A 207 -7.58 9.19 -13.98
CA PRO A 207 -6.56 8.88 -14.98
C PRO A 207 -7.12 8.09 -16.17
N ALA A 208 -8.16 7.27 -15.95
CA ALA A 208 -8.75 6.41 -16.98
C ALA A 208 -9.81 7.14 -17.84
N ALA A 209 -10.50 8.12 -17.26
CA ALA A 209 -11.57 8.88 -17.89
C ALA A 209 -11.45 10.38 -17.58
N PRO A 210 -10.34 11.04 -17.97
CA PRO A 210 -10.17 12.46 -17.74
C PRO A 210 -11.19 13.27 -18.56
N PRO A 211 -11.67 14.42 -18.04
CA PRO A 211 -12.44 15.37 -18.84
C PRO A 211 -11.65 15.81 -20.08
N ALA A 212 -12.34 16.06 -21.21
CA ALA A 212 -11.69 16.40 -22.48
C ALA A 212 -10.65 17.55 -22.37
N ARG A 213 -10.92 18.56 -21.54
CA ARG A 213 -10.01 19.71 -21.33
C ARG A 213 -8.68 19.34 -20.62
N LEU A 214 -8.63 18.19 -19.96
CA LEU A 214 -7.47 17.69 -19.19
C LEU A 214 -6.89 16.40 -19.78
N ALA A 215 -7.40 15.92 -20.93
CA ALA A 215 -6.97 14.65 -21.52
C ALA A 215 -5.46 14.63 -21.82
N ASP A 216 -4.94 15.69 -22.44
CA ASP A 216 -3.50 15.80 -22.75
C ASP A 216 -2.64 15.89 -21.48
N ALA A 217 -3.13 16.64 -20.48
CA ALA A 217 -2.44 16.77 -19.20
C ALA A 217 -2.39 15.44 -18.43
N ALA A 218 -3.48 14.65 -18.48
CA ALA A 218 -3.56 13.34 -17.86
C ALA A 218 -2.68 12.32 -18.59
N ALA A 219 -2.67 12.34 -19.93
CA ALA A 219 -1.80 11.49 -20.73
C ALA A 219 -0.30 11.79 -20.51
N ALA A 220 0.04 13.01 -20.08
CA ALA A 220 1.40 13.40 -19.74
C ALA A 220 1.82 13.03 -18.30
N CYS A 221 0.93 12.49 -17.45
CA CYS A 221 1.29 12.00 -16.12
C CYS A 221 2.11 10.71 -16.21
N HIS A 222 3.16 10.63 -15.41
CA HIS A 222 4.02 9.45 -15.33
C HIS A 222 3.88 8.73 -13.98
N SER A 223 3.84 7.40 -14.03
CA SER A 223 3.75 6.54 -12.86
C SER A 223 4.83 5.46 -12.95
N ASP A 224 5.59 5.26 -11.87
CA ASP A 224 6.62 4.24 -11.78
C ASP A 224 6.50 3.47 -10.47
N GLY A 225 6.01 2.23 -10.57
CA GLY A 225 5.80 1.34 -9.42
C GLY A 225 4.60 1.70 -8.54
N LEU A 226 3.90 2.80 -8.80
CA LEU A 226 2.64 3.19 -8.17
C LEU A 226 1.69 3.78 -9.22
N TRP A 227 0.51 3.18 -9.39
CA TRP A 227 -0.50 3.60 -10.37
C TRP A 227 -1.69 4.23 -9.64
N PRO A 228 -1.97 5.53 -9.85
CA PRO A 228 -3.06 6.23 -9.20
C PRO A 228 -4.42 5.86 -9.80
N VAL A 229 -5.42 5.76 -8.93
CA VAL A 229 -6.84 5.64 -9.26
C VAL A 229 -7.66 6.47 -8.28
N LEU A 230 -8.84 6.94 -8.67
CA LEU A 230 -9.80 7.52 -7.73
C LEU A 230 -10.21 6.47 -6.71
N ALA A 231 -10.40 6.88 -5.46
CA ALA A 231 -10.75 5.98 -4.37
C ALA A 231 -11.85 6.58 -3.49
N GLY A 232 -12.49 5.73 -2.70
CA GLY A 232 -13.62 6.11 -1.85
C GLY A 232 -14.96 5.74 -2.48
N PRO A 233 -16.06 6.41 -2.10
CA PRO A 233 -17.38 6.15 -2.68
C PRO A 233 -17.35 6.31 -4.20
N THR A 234 -18.03 5.41 -4.91
CA THR A 234 -18.14 5.48 -6.38
C THR A 234 -18.67 6.85 -6.82
N GLY A 235 -18.00 7.46 -7.80
CA GLY A 235 -18.28 8.82 -8.25
C GLY A 235 -17.63 9.93 -7.43
N GLY A 236 -16.88 9.62 -6.36
CA GLY A 236 -16.16 10.59 -5.55
C GLY A 236 -14.80 10.98 -6.12
N HIS A 237 -14.44 12.26 -6.06
CA HIS A 237 -13.17 12.78 -6.59
C HIS A 237 -12.22 13.32 -5.50
N GLY A 238 -12.57 13.15 -4.23
CA GLY A 238 -11.79 13.71 -3.11
C GLY A 238 -10.56 12.90 -2.71
N THR A 239 -10.41 11.65 -3.17
CA THR A 239 -9.32 10.76 -2.77
C THR A 239 -8.74 10.02 -3.96
N VAL A 240 -7.41 9.87 -3.97
CA VAL A 240 -6.66 9.00 -4.89
C VAL A 240 -5.90 7.94 -4.10
N LEU A 241 -5.89 6.72 -4.60
CA LEU A 241 -5.03 5.63 -4.18
C LEU A 241 -4.00 5.37 -5.28
N ALA A 242 -2.71 5.55 -5.00
CA ALA A 242 -1.63 5.09 -5.86
C ALA A 242 -1.11 3.75 -5.34
N ALA A 243 -1.50 2.68 -6.03
CA ALA A 243 -1.24 1.30 -5.63
C ALA A 243 -0.10 0.68 -6.45
N PRO A 244 0.62 -0.33 -5.94
CA PRO A 244 1.65 -1.05 -6.70
C PRO A 244 1.11 -2.06 -7.72
N ILE A 245 -0.19 -1.96 -8.03
CA ILE A 245 -0.91 -2.71 -9.06
C ILE A 245 -1.82 -1.74 -9.80
N VAL A 246 -2.12 -2.04 -11.06
CA VAL A 246 -3.08 -1.27 -11.84
C VAL A 246 -4.50 -1.65 -11.40
N LEU A 247 -5.31 -0.65 -11.07
CA LEU A 247 -6.70 -0.80 -10.66
C LEU A 247 -7.61 0.05 -11.55
N TYR A 248 -8.92 -0.14 -11.42
CA TYR A 248 -9.92 0.79 -11.92
C TYR A 248 -10.27 1.82 -10.85
N ASP A 249 -10.85 2.94 -11.27
CA ASP A 249 -11.36 3.95 -10.35
C ASP A 249 -12.45 3.38 -9.44
N TRP A 250 -12.45 3.87 -8.20
CA TRP A 250 -13.29 3.41 -7.10
C TRP A 250 -13.23 1.89 -6.92
N PRO A 251 -12.02 1.31 -6.77
CA PRO A 251 -11.90 -0.12 -6.59
C PRO A 251 -12.74 -0.55 -5.38
N GLN A 252 -13.44 -1.67 -5.48
CA GLN A 252 -14.28 -2.19 -4.39
C GLN A 252 -13.69 -3.51 -3.92
N VAL A 253 -13.61 -3.69 -2.60
CA VAL A 253 -13.30 -5.00 -2.03
C VAL A 253 -14.57 -5.84 -2.08
N ALA A 254 -14.52 -6.98 -2.77
CA ALA A 254 -15.60 -7.95 -2.74
C ALA A 254 -15.89 -8.37 -1.27
N PRO A 255 -17.15 -8.54 -0.85
CA PRO A 255 -17.47 -9.02 0.48
C PRO A 255 -16.84 -10.40 0.70
N GLN A 256 -15.91 -10.53 1.65
CA GLN A 256 -15.28 -11.82 1.97
C GLN A 256 -15.93 -12.51 3.17
N THR A 257 -15.93 -13.84 3.16
CA THR A 257 -16.20 -14.68 4.34
C THR A 257 -14.90 -14.94 5.13
N PRO A 258 -14.91 -15.09 6.47
CA PRO A 258 -13.69 -15.27 7.28
C PRO A 258 -12.78 -16.45 6.89
N ALA A 259 -13.31 -17.44 6.17
CA ALA A 259 -12.56 -18.61 5.68
C ALA A 259 -11.66 -18.30 4.47
N ASP A 260 -11.90 -17.17 3.80
CA ASP A 260 -11.23 -16.79 2.55
C ASP A 260 -9.88 -16.09 2.76
N LEU A 261 -9.72 -15.43 3.91
CA LEU A 261 -8.56 -14.62 4.32
C LEU A 261 -7.24 -15.41 4.46
N PHE A 262 -7.26 -16.74 4.38
CA PHE A 262 -6.10 -17.60 4.62
C PHE A 262 -5.82 -18.61 3.48
N GLY A 263 -6.54 -18.51 2.36
CA GLY A 263 -6.34 -19.38 1.20
C GLY A 263 -5.38 -18.76 0.20
N GLY A 264 -4.09 -19.11 0.28
CA GLY A 264 -2.99 -18.58 -0.54
C GLY A 264 -3.13 -18.76 -2.05
N ALA A 265 -4.03 -18.02 -2.68
CA ALA A 265 -4.16 -17.85 -4.11
C ALA A 265 -3.66 -16.44 -4.46
N GLY A 266 -2.69 -16.36 -5.38
CA GLY A 266 -1.91 -15.15 -5.65
C GLY A 266 -2.64 -14.03 -6.39
N LEU A 267 -1.88 -13.25 -7.18
CA LEU A 267 -2.30 -12.01 -7.86
C LEU A 267 -3.66 -12.07 -8.59
N ASP A 268 -4.01 -13.21 -9.19
CA ASP A 268 -5.28 -13.38 -9.91
C ASP A 268 -6.51 -13.29 -8.98
N ARG A 269 -6.36 -13.70 -7.71
CA ARG A 269 -7.41 -13.58 -6.69
C ARG A 269 -7.55 -12.14 -6.20
N LEU A 270 -6.42 -11.46 -5.92
CA LEU A 270 -6.41 -10.03 -5.57
C LEU A 270 -7.10 -9.18 -6.65
N LEU A 271 -6.82 -9.45 -7.93
CA LEU A 271 -7.48 -8.76 -9.03
C LEU A 271 -8.98 -9.11 -9.11
N ALA A 272 -9.37 -10.36 -8.91
CA ALA A 272 -10.78 -10.77 -8.87
C ALA A 272 -11.55 -10.12 -7.71
N GLU A 273 -10.90 -9.97 -6.55
CA GLU A 273 -11.48 -9.34 -5.36
C GLU A 273 -11.63 -7.83 -5.48
N LEU A 274 -10.79 -7.16 -6.27
CA LEU A 274 -10.82 -5.72 -6.50
C LEU A 274 -11.62 -5.28 -7.75
N SER A 275 -12.05 -6.22 -8.60
CA SER A 275 -12.63 -5.91 -9.94
C SER A 275 -14.16 -5.81 -10.00
N ALA A 276 -14.89 -5.78 -8.88
CA ALA A 276 -16.36 -5.69 -8.93
C ALA A 276 -16.85 -4.23 -9.00
N GLY A 277 -16.71 -3.60 -10.17
CA GLY A 277 -17.18 -2.22 -10.39
C GLY A 277 -17.36 -1.86 -11.86
N ASP A 278 -18.12 -2.66 -12.63
CA ASP A 278 -18.61 -2.19 -13.95
C ASP A 278 -19.78 -1.21 -13.74
N PRO A 279 -19.67 0.07 -14.17
CA PRO A 279 -20.74 1.05 -14.03
C PRO A 279 -21.92 0.85 -15.00
N ARG A 280 -21.93 -0.20 -15.85
CA ARG A 280 -23.05 -0.50 -16.74
C ARG A 280 -24.04 -1.46 -16.09
N GLY A 281 -24.88 -0.92 -15.21
CA GLY A 281 -26.10 -1.59 -14.77
C GLY A 281 -27.03 -1.89 -15.96
N GLY A 282 -27.61 -3.09 -15.99
CA GLY A 282 -28.54 -3.51 -17.03
C GLY A 282 -29.36 -4.72 -16.61
N ASP A 283 -30.42 -4.44 -15.86
CA ASP A 283 -31.59 -5.26 -15.59
C ASP A 283 -31.84 -6.37 -16.63
N ARG A 284 -31.66 -7.64 -16.23
CA ARG A 284 -32.31 -8.76 -16.92
C ARG A 284 -33.43 -9.27 -16.04
N ALA A 285 -34.53 -8.54 -16.14
CA ALA A 285 -35.86 -9.03 -15.86
C ALA A 285 -36.05 -10.45 -16.41
N THR A 286 -36.48 -11.34 -15.53
CA THR A 286 -37.01 -12.66 -15.83
C THR A 286 -38.28 -12.52 -16.68
N THR A 287 -38.16 -12.64 -18.00
CA THR A 287 -39.31 -12.88 -18.86
C THR A 287 -39.68 -14.36 -18.79
N GLY A 288 -40.73 -14.65 -18.03
CA GLY A 288 -41.48 -15.87 -18.20
C GLY A 288 -42.16 -15.88 -19.57
N THR A 289 -42.02 -16.99 -20.28
CA THR A 289 -42.92 -17.37 -21.38
C THR A 289 -43.41 -18.78 -21.12
N GLY A 290 -44.64 -18.86 -20.62
CA GLY A 290 -45.43 -20.08 -20.69
C GLY A 290 -46.13 -20.20 -22.05
N ARG A 291 -46.35 -21.48 -22.40
CA ARG A 291 -47.30 -22.04 -23.38
C ARG A 291 -46.93 -21.98 -24.86
N SER A 292 -46.59 -23.15 -25.39
CA SER A 292 -47.58 -23.99 -26.10
C SER A 292 -47.40 -25.43 -25.65
#